data_AF-I8VDZ0-F1
#
_entry.id   AF-I8VDZ0-F1
#
_cell.length_a   1.000
_cell.length_b   1.000
_cell.length_c   1.000
_cell.angle_alpha   90.00
_cell.angle_beta   90.00
_cell.angle_gamma   90.00
#
_symmetry.space_group_name_H-M   'P 1'
#
loop_
_entity.id
_entity.type
_entity.pdbx_description
1 polymer ?
#
loop_
_entity_poly.entity_id
_entity_poly.type
_entity_poly.pdbx_seq_one_letter_code
_entity_poly.pdbx_strand_id
1 'polypeptide(L)'
;MRTEELIESISERDPLLAKAVSHMVAYVQDRYPSTFPSKEQTMAVNEYLHSVHADGDGSMSETNCEHRRIASQRITIAAIRVLDTEQQNRLQDILDHIAYDKEYYMPERGQGMRY
;
A
#
# COMPACT_ATOMS: atom_id res chain seq x y z
N MET A 1 19.90 7.51 1.42
CA MET A 1 18.84 8.03 2.31
C MET A 1 18.34 6.85 3.12
N ARG A 2 18.16 7.00 4.43
CA ARG A 2 17.56 5.92 5.24
C ARG A 2 16.03 6.00 5.16
N THR A 3 15.36 4.87 5.37
CA THR A 3 13.89 4.80 5.42
C THR A 3 13.33 5.78 6.46
N GLU A 4 13.92 5.85 7.66
CA GLU A 4 13.47 6.75 8.74
C GLU A 4 13.48 8.22 8.33
N GLU A 5 14.59 8.70 7.74
CA GLU A 5 14.73 10.08 7.25
C GLU A 5 13.69 10.42 6.16
N LEU A 6 13.38 9.45 5.29
CA LEU A 6 12.34 9.60 4.27
C LEU A 6 10.96 9.73 4.93
N ILE A 7 10.62 8.86 5.87
CA ILE A 7 9.32 8.87 6.55
C ILE A 7 9.11 10.16 7.33
N GLU A 8 10.12 10.62 8.06
CA GLU A 8 10.05 11.88 8.81
C GLU A 8 9.75 13.07 7.87
N SER A 9 10.47 13.18 6.75
CA SER A 9 10.25 14.25 5.78
C SER A 9 8.87 14.22 5.11
N ILE A 10 8.31 13.03 4.85
CA ILE A 10 6.95 12.91 4.31
C ILE A 10 5.91 13.27 5.38
N SER A 11 6.13 12.84 6.63
CA SER A 11 5.20 13.00 7.74
C SER A 11 4.90 14.48 8.05
N GLU A 12 5.88 15.37 7.86
CA GLU A 12 5.68 16.82 8.00
C GLU A 12 4.61 17.41 7.06
N ARG A 13 4.36 16.76 5.93
CA ARG A 13 3.43 17.26 4.89
C ARG A 13 2.18 16.41 4.77
N ASP A 14 2.34 15.09 4.83
CA ASP A 14 1.28 14.12 4.57
C ASP A 14 1.51 12.88 5.48
N PRO A 15 1.01 12.90 6.72
CA PRO A 15 1.24 11.83 7.68
C PRO A 15 0.60 10.50 7.27
N LEU A 16 -0.49 10.54 6.49
CA LEU A 16 -1.13 9.33 5.97
C LEU A 16 -0.30 8.71 4.84
N LEU A 17 0.25 9.52 3.95
CA LEU A 17 1.23 9.04 2.96
C LEU A 17 2.46 8.47 3.65
N ALA A 18 2.99 9.15 4.68
CA ALA A 18 4.16 8.66 5.42
C ALA A 18 3.89 7.30 6.07
N LYS A 19 2.72 7.13 6.69
CA LYS A 19 2.28 5.85 7.27
C LYS A 19 2.20 4.76 6.20
N ALA A 20 1.52 5.02 5.07
CA ALA A 20 1.41 4.05 3.98
C ALA A 20 2.79 3.67 3.41
N VAL A 21 3.66 4.65 3.16
CA VAL A 21 5.04 4.41 2.67
C VAL A 21 5.83 3.59 3.69
N SER A 22 5.78 3.93 4.98
CA SER A 22 6.50 3.19 6.03
C SER A 22 6.09 1.72 6.09
N HIS A 23 4.79 1.44 6.11
CA HIS A 23 4.27 0.08 6.16
C HIS A 23 4.64 -0.72 4.91
N MET A 24 4.53 -0.12 3.73
CA MET A 24 4.79 -0.82 2.47
C MET A 24 6.28 -1.01 2.22
N VAL A 25 7.14 -0.06 2.59
CA VAL A 25 8.60 -0.20 2.53
C VAL A 25 9.05 -1.32 3.47
N ALA A 26 8.57 -1.33 4.72
CA ALA A 26 8.88 -2.40 5.66
C ALA A 26 8.44 -3.78 5.15
N TYR A 27 7.27 -3.86 4.50
CA TYR A 27 6.78 -5.09 3.88
C TYR A 27 7.69 -5.60 2.76
N VAL A 28 8.06 -4.75 1.79
CA VAL A 28 8.85 -5.19 0.63
C VAL A 28 10.33 -5.38 0.93
N GLN A 29 10.87 -4.71 1.95
CA GLN A 29 12.25 -4.89 2.40
C GLN A 29 12.44 -6.10 3.31
N ASP A 30 11.35 -6.72 3.78
CA ASP A 30 11.45 -7.97 4.53
C ASP A 30 12.20 -9.02 3.69
N ARG A 31 12.96 -9.89 4.36
CA ARG A 31 13.79 -10.89 3.68
C ARG A 31 12.95 -12.06 3.14
N TYR A 32 11.82 -12.36 3.79
CA TYR A 32 10.91 -13.44 3.43
C TYR A 32 9.43 -13.00 3.54
N PRO A 33 9.04 -11.94 2.80
CA PRO A 33 7.72 -11.36 2.89
C PRO A 33 6.68 -12.35 2.40
N SER A 34 5.60 -12.44 3.17
CA SER A 34 4.37 -13.14 2.79
C SER A 34 3.92 -12.74 1.38
N THR A 35 3.27 -13.66 0.66
CA THR A 35 2.63 -13.37 -0.64
C THR A 35 1.66 -12.20 -0.55
N PHE A 36 0.94 -12.08 0.56
CA PHE A 36 0.01 -10.98 0.82
C PHE A 36 0.56 -10.05 1.91
N PRO A 37 0.28 -8.74 1.82
CA PRO A 37 0.50 -7.82 2.94
C PRO A 37 -0.40 -8.17 4.14
N SER A 38 -0.08 -7.62 5.30
CA SER A 38 -0.93 -7.71 6.47
C SER A 38 -2.18 -6.83 6.31
N LYS A 39 -3.20 -7.09 7.14
CA LYS A 39 -4.40 -6.25 7.20
C LYS A 39 -4.05 -4.80 7.54
N GLU A 40 -3.12 -4.59 8.48
CA GLU A 40 -2.66 -3.26 8.87
C GLU A 40 -1.97 -2.51 7.72
N GLN A 41 -1.09 -3.19 6.98
CA GLN A 41 -0.41 -2.61 5.81
C GLN A 41 -1.43 -2.20 4.73
N THR A 42 -2.40 -3.07 4.46
CA THR A 42 -3.46 -2.81 3.47
C THR A 42 -4.38 -1.66 3.91
N MET A 43 -4.75 -1.62 5.19
CA MET A 43 -5.56 -0.54 5.74
C MET A 43 -4.82 0.80 5.72
N ALA A 44 -3.51 0.85 5.96
CA ALA A 44 -2.73 2.07 5.86
C ALA A 44 -2.76 2.64 4.43
N VAL A 45 -2.66 1.78 3.41
CA VAL A 45 -2.81 2.19 2.00
C VAL A 45 -4.22 2.69 1.72
N ASN A 46 -5.25 1.95 2.14
CA ASN A 46 -6.64 2.35 1.96
C ASN A 46 -6.97 3.69 2.62
N GLU A 47 -6.49 3.93 3.84
CA GLU A 47 -6.68 5.17 4.59
C GLU A 47 -6.09 6.36 3.83
N TYR A 48 -4.87 6.20 3.30
CA TYR A 48 -4.25 7.20 2.44
C TYR A 48 -5.06 7.44 1.15
N LEU A 49 -5.43 6.39 0.41
CA LEU A 49 -6.19 6.51 -0.84
C LEU A 49 -7.55 7.19 -0.63
N HIS A 50 -8.22 6.88 0.47
CA HIS A 50 -9.46 7.52 0.87
C HIS A 50 -9.27 9.01 1.15
N SER A 51 -8.20 9.39 1.88
CA SER A 51 -7.91 10.78 2.22
C SER A 51 -7.67 11.69 1.02
N VAL A 52 -7.15 11.12 -0.08
CA VAL A 52 -6.93 11.84 -1.34
C VAL A 52 -8.12 11.73 -2.30
N HIS A 53 -9.27 11.26 -1.81
CA HIS A 53 -10.52 11.11 -2.55
C HIS A 53 -10.42 10.19 -3.77
N ALA A 54 -9.50 9.21 -3.75
CA ALA A 54 -9.35 8.27 -4.86
C ALA A 54 -10.55 7.31 -4.98
N ASP A 55 -11.31 7.15 -3.92
CA ASP A 55 -12.46 6.25 -3.83
C ASP A 55 -13.73 6.78 -4.49
N GLY A 56 -13.79 8.07 -4.84
CA GLY A 56 -15.00 8.69 -5.41
C GLY A 56 -16.23 8.51 -4.51
N ASP A 57 -17.21 7.76 -5.00
CA ASP A 57 -18.44 7.40 -4.29
C ASP A 57 -18.28 6.24 -3.29
N GLY A 58 -17.07 5.71 -3.13
CA GLY A 58 -16.74 4.60 -2.24
C GLY A 58 -16.86 3.21 -2.89
N SER A 59 -17.48 3.11 -4.07
CA SER A 59 -17.63 1.85 -4.79
C SER A 59 -16.31 1.37 -5.40
N MET A 60 -16.18 0.06 -5.63
CA MET A 60 -15.07 -0.53 -6.42
C MET A 60 -15.43 -0.61 -7.90
N SER A 61 -15.96 0.49 -8.45
CA SER A 61 -16.13 0.62 -9.89
C SER A 61 -14.78 0.66 -10.60
N GLU A 62 -14.72 0.24 -11.86
CA GLU A 62 -13.48 0.25 -12.66
C GLU A 62 -12.81 1.64 -12.63
N THR A 63 -13.60 2.71 -12.79
CA THR A 63 -13.11 4.09 -12.73
C THR A 63 -12.49 4.43 -11.37
N ASN A 64 -13.12 4.04 -10.25
CA ASN A 64 -12.56 4.29 -8.92
C ASN A 64 -11.31 3.44 -8.67
N CYS A 65 -11.27 2.19 -9.16
CA CYS A 65 -10.08 1.35 -9.08
C CYS A 65 -8.89 1.97 -9.83
N GLU A 66 -9.10 2.51 -11.04
CA GLU A 66 -8.06 3.23 -11.77
C GLU A 66 -7.62 4.51 -11.04
N HIS A 67 -8.55 5.27 -10.46
CA HIS A 67 -8.19 6.43 -9.62
C HIS A 67 -7.35 6.02 -8.40
N ARG A 68 -7.74 4.95 -7.71
CA ARG A 68 -6.97 4.36 -6.60
C ARG A 68 -5.58 3.91 -7.04
N ARG A 69 -5.47 3.28 -8.21
CA ARG A 69 -4.21 2.83 -8.80
C ARG A 69 -3.29 4.00 -9.13
N ILE A 70 -3.81 5.07 -9.72
CA ILE A 70 -3.04 6.28 -10.01
C ILE A 70 -2.60 6.96 -8.71
N ALA A 71 -3.49 7.06 -7.72
CA ALA A 71 -3.17 7.66 -6.43
C ALA A 71 -2.13 6.85 -5.64
N SER A 72 -2.13 5.52 -5.74
CA SER A 72 -1.15 4.64 -5.10
C SER A 72 0.26 4.82 -5.66
N GLN A 73 0.41 5.30 -6.90
CA GLN A 73 1.73 5.64 -7.47
C GLN A 73 2.47 6.70 -6.64
N ARG A 74 1.77 7.56 -5.88
CA ARG A 74 2.43 8.50 -4.96
C ARG A 74 3.21 7.77 -3.86
N ILE A 75 2.75 6.59 -3.43
CA ILE A 75 3.48 5.73 -2.48
C ILE A 75 4.73 5.17 -3.16
N THR A 76 4.59 4.63 -4.39
CA THR A 76 5.74 4.12 -5.17
C THR A 76 6.80 5.20 -5.37
N ILE A 77 6.41 6.40 -5.82
CA ILE A 77 7.32 7.54 -6.06
C ILE A 77 8.06 7.92 -4.79
N ALA A 78 7.37 8.00 -3.66
CA ALA A 78 7.99 8.31 -2.37
C ALA A 78 9.04 7.25 -1.98
N ALA A 79 8.76 5.97 -2.23
CA ALA A 79 9.62 4.85 -1.86
C ALA A 79 10.83 4.63 -2.78
N ILE A 80 10.89 5.21 -4.00
CA ILE A 80 11.99 5.01 -4.98
C ILE A 80 13.38 5.17 -4.36
N ARG A 81 13.54 6.13 -3.43
CA ARG A 81 14.86 6.48 -2.87
C ARG A 81 15.43 5.43 -1.91
N VAL A 82 14.62 4.48 -1.46
CA VAL A 82 14.97 3.50 -0.43
C VAL A 82 14.75 2.05 -0.87
N LEU A 83 14.17 1.83 -2.06
CA LEU A 83 13.91 0.51 -2.63
C LEU A 83 14.77 0.25 -3.86
N ASP A 84 15.25 -0.97 -4.03
CA ASP A 84 15.86 -1.42 -5.29
C ASP A 84 14.81 -1.71 -6.37
N THR A 85 15.24 -2.05 -7.58
CA THR A 85 14.34 -2.24 -8.74
C THR A 85 13.37 -3.41 -8.53
N GLU A 86 13.80 -4.51 -7.91
CA GLU A 86 12.94 -5.66 -7.65
C GLU A 86 11.89 -5.31 -6.59
N GLN A 87 12.32 -4.63 -5.52
CA GLN A 87 11.44 -4.15 -4.48
C GLN A 87 10.41 -3.13 -4.99
N GLN A 88 10.81 -2.24 -5.91
CA GLN A 88 9.89 -1.29 -6.55
C GLN A 88 8.84 -2.00 -7.42
N ASN A 89 9.25 -2.99 -8.22
CA ASN A 89 8.32 -3.78 -9.02
C ASN A 89 7.30 -4.50 -8.15
N ARG A 90 7.77 -5.11 -7.05
CA ARG A 90 6.89 -5.77 -6.08
C ARG A 90 5.94 -4.79 -5.41
N LEU A 91 6.44 -3.63 -4.98
CA LEU A 91 5.60 -2.60 -4.37
C LEU A 91 4.48 -2.18 -5.32
N GLN A 92 4.80 -1.96 -6.59
CA GLN A 92 3.82 -1.59 -7.60
C GLN A 92 2.75 -2.68 -7.80
N ASP A 93 3.15 -3.94 -7.92
CA ASP A 93 2.23 -5.07 -8.10
C ASP A 93 1.22 -5.19 -6.93
N ILE A 94 1.71 -5.06 -5.70
CA ILE A 94 0.87 -5.14 -4.50
C ILE A 94 -0.06 -3.92 -4.37
N LEU A 95 0.42 -2.72 -4.69
CA LEU A 95 -0.40 -1.52 -4.69
C LEU A 95 -1.47 -1.55 -5.78
N ASP A 96 -1.17 -2.12 -6.95
CA ASP A 96 -2.15 -2.37 -8.00
C ASP A 96 -3.23 -3.32 -7.46
N HIS A 97 -2.87 -4.44 -6.81
CA HIS A 97 -3.86 -5.32 -6.20
C HIS A 97 -4.73 -4.65 -5.12
N ILE A 98 -4.15 -3.86 -4.21
CA ILE A 98 -4.91 -3.10 -3.20
C ILE A 98 -5.85 -2.06 -3.86
N ALA A 99 -5.45 -1.50 -5.00
CA ALA A 99 -6.28 -0.54 -5.72
C ALA A 99 -7.57 -1.18 -6.25
N TYR A 100 -7.55 -2.45 -6.67
CA TYR A 100 -8.73 -3.19 -7.14
C TYR A 100 -9.42 -4.03 -6.07
N ASP A 101 -8.79 -4.24 -4.91
CA ASP A 101 -9.37 -4.97 -3.79
C ASP A 101 -8.94 -4.35 -2.45
N LYS A 102 -9.88 -3.66 -1.78
CA LYS A 102 -9.63 -3.04 -0.46
C LYS A 102 -9.30 -4.08 0.62
N GLU A 103 -9.63 -5.35 0.38
CA GLU A 103 -9.37 -6.46 1.29
C GLU A 103 -8.24 -7.38 0.82
N TYR A 104 -7.34 -6.86 -0.04
CA TYR A 104 -6.14 -7.57 -0.48
C TYR A 104 -5.10 -7.71 0.66
N TYR A 105 -5.39 -8.55 1.65
CA TYR A 105 -4.51 -8.88 2.75
C TYR A 105 -4.56 -10.38 3.07
N MET A 106 -3.57 -10.86 3.83
CA MET A 106 -3.52 -12.26 4.26
C MET A 106 -4.82 -12.65 5.01
N PRO A 107 -5.59 -13.65 4.53
CA PRO A 107 -6.81 -14.06 5.21
C PRO A 107 -6.47 -14.61 6.59
N GLU A 108 -7.25 -14.22 7.60
CA GLU A 108 -7.09 -14.75 8.95
C GLU A 108 -7.18 -16.28 8.89
N ARG A 109 -6.16 -16.97 9.42
CA ARG A 109 -6.15 -18.45 9.54
C ARG A 109 -7.25 -18.88 10.51
N GLY A 110 -8.49 -18.90 10.04
CA GLY A 110 -9.66 -19.07 10.91
C GLY A 110 -10.98 -19.43 10.22
N GLN A 111 -11.04 -19.54 8.89
CA GLN A 111 -12.21 -20.10 8.19
C GLN A 111 -11.79 -21.04 7.06
N GLY A 112 -11.01 -22.07 7.41
CA GLY A 112 -10.82 -23.24 6.57
C GLY A 112 -11.95 -24.24 6.77
N MET A 113 -12.88 -24.28 5.81
CA MET A 113 -13.60 -25.47 5.34
C MET A 113 -14.51 -26.21 6.35
N ARG A 114 -15.79 -25.81 6.42
CA ARG A 114 -16.87 -26.78 6.70
C ARG A 114 -17.22 -27.47 5.38
N TYR A 115 -16.67 -28.66 5.18
CA TYR A 115 -17.22 -29.65 4.25
C TYR A 115 -18.54 -30.20 4.79
#